data_AF-A0A4V6X6L7-F1
#
_entry.id   AF-A0A4V6X6L7-F1
#
_cell.length_a   1.000
_cell.length_b   1.000
_cell.length_c   1.000
_cell.angle_alpha   90.00
_cell.angle_beta   90.00
_cell.angle_gamma   90.00
#
_symmetry.space_group_name_H-M   'P 1'
#
loop_
_entity.id
_entity.type
_entity.pdbx_description
1 polymer ?
#
loop_
_entity_poly.entity_id
_entity_poly.type
_entity_poly.pdbx_seq_one_letter_code
_entity_poly.pdbx_strand_id
1 'polypeptide(L)'
;NQNFTVFGNVGELGYFSEVLLKKDTEVELHFASWEVMQLNNPEIIVNYPSGKQETWKPNITSLPANKLKEKHGIKELYQLSSYSFKESGNIALTITENNTTNKKISIQVK
;
A
#
# COMPACT_ATOMS: atom_id res chain seq x y z
N ASN A 1 4.69 7.87 20.70
CA ASN A 1 3.31 8.01 20.19
C ASN A 1 3.35 8.42 18.73
N GLN A 2 3.53 7.48 17.81
CA GLN A 2 3.26 7.72 16.39
C GLN A 2 1.87 7.15 16.11
N ASN A 3 0.92 8.04 15.82
CA ASN A 3 -0.45 7.67 15.46
C ASN A 3 -0.43 7.21 14.00
N PHE A 4 -0.35 5.89 13.78
CA PHE A 4 -0.52 5.32 12.45
C PHE A 4 -1.99 5.38 12.07
N THR A 5 -2.32 6.10 10.99
CA THR A 5 -3.69 6.12 10.48
C THR A 5 -3.83 5.03 9.44
N VAL A 6 -4.51 3.94 9.80
CA VAL A 6 -4.83 2.85 8.88
C VAL A 6 -6.03 3.26 8.04
N PHE A 7 -5.83 3.32 6.72
CA PHE A 7 -6.88 3.57 5.76
C PHE A 7 -6.95 2.33 4.86
N GLY A 8 -8.04 1.55 4.91
CA GLY A 8 -8.16 0.38 4.05
C GLY A 8 -9.19 -0.63 4.56
N ASN A 9 -9.77 -1.41 3.64
CA ASN A 9 -10.73 -2.46 3.98
C ASN A 9 -10.02 -3.58 4.76
N VAL A 10 -10.52 -3.85 5.97
CA VAL A 10 -10.17 -5.04 6.74
C VAL A 10 -10.81 -6.24 6.02
N GLY A 11 -10.00 -7.06 5.37
CA GLY A 11 -10.48 -8.24 4.65
C GLY A 11 -9.34 -9.11 4.12
N GLU A 12 -8.40 -8.51 3.38
CA GLU A 12 -7.24 -9.25 2.83
C GLU A 12 -5.95 -8.40 2.88
N LEU A 13 -6.00 -7.17 2.33
CA LEU A 13 -4.87 -6.24 2.25
C LEU A 13 -5.33 -4.81 2.58
N GLY A 14 -4.66 -4.16 3.53
CA GLY A 14 -4.86 -2.76 3.90
C GLY A 14 -3.59 -1.93 3.71
N TYR A 15 -3.70 -0.60 3.83
CA TYR A 15 -2.56 0.29 3.76
C TYR A 15 -2.55 1.34 4.90
N PHE A 16 -1.38 1.92 5.14
CA PHE A 16 -1.24 3.12 5.96
C PHE A 16 -0.01 3.93 5.54
N SER A 17 0.02 5.18 5.98
CA SER A 17 1.18 6.05 5.87
C SER A 17 1.30 6.88 7.14
N GLU A 18 2.52 7.27 7.49
CA GLU A 18 2.77 8.19 8.60
C GLU A 18 2.36 9.62 8.27
N VAL A 19 2.30 9.95 6.98
CA VAL A 19 1.97 11.28 6.47
C VAL A 19 0.69 11.25 5.66
N LEU A 20 0.07 12.41 5.54
CA LEU A 20 -1.08 12.58 4.66
C LEU A 20 -0.63 12.47 3.21
N LEU A 21 -1.27 11.58 2.45
CA LEU A 21 -1.00 11.42 1.02
C LEU A 21 -1.39 12.68 0.26
N LYS A 22 -0.41 13.30 -0.41
CA LYS A 22 -0.59 14.50 -1.21
C LYS A 22 -0.01 14.31 -2.60
N LYS A 23 -0.62 14.96 -3.59
CA LYS A 23 -0.07 15.04 -4.95
C LYS A 23 1.35 15.64 -4.94
N ASP A 24 2.19 15.17 -5.85
CA ASP A 24 3.57 15.65 -6.07
C ASP A 24 4.45 15.62 -4.81
N THR A 25 4.12 14.78 -3.84
CA THR A 25 4.86 14.62 -2.58
C THR A 25 5.32 13.17 -2.46
N GLU A 26 6.60 12.96 -2.17
CA GLU A 26 7.11 11.63 -1.83
C GLU A 26 6.50 11.16 -0.52
N VAL A 27 5.87 10.00 -0.56
CA VAL A 27 5.24 9.37 0.60
C VAL A 27 5.67 7.92 0.70
N GLU A 28 5.91 7.48 1.93
CA GLU A 28 6.14 6.08 2.24
C GLU A 28 4.81 5.41 2.54
N LEU A 29 4.56 4.31 1.83
CA LEU A 29 3.38 3.48 2.02
C LEU A 29 3.77 2.19 2.73
N HIS A 30 2.89 1.76 3.61
CA HIS A 30 2.98 0.48 4.28
C HIS A 30 1.76 -0.35 3.92
N PHE A 31 1.97 -1.62 3.60
CA PHE A 31 0.90 -2.59 3.38
C PHE A 31 0.81 -3.55 4.55
N ALA A 32 -0.41 -3.78 5.01
CA ALA A 32 -0.75 -4.72 6.07
C ALA A 32 -1.63 -5.83 5.51
N SER A 33 -1.21 -7.08 5.69
CA SER A 33 -1.92 -8.27 5.22
C SER A 33 -2.32 -9.15 6.39
N TRP A 34 -3.58 -9.59 6.38
CA TRP A 34 -4.09 -10.59 7.32
C TRP A 34 -3.87 -12.03 6.83
N GLU A 35 -3.35 -12.18 5.60
CA GLU A 35 -2.97 -13.44 4.98
C GLU A 35 -1.45 -13.51 4.73
N VAL A 36 -0.93 -14.72 4.54
CA VAL A 36 0.47 -14.92 4.14
C VAL A 36 0.52 -14.77 2.62
N MET A 37 1.04 -13.64 2.14
CA MET A 37 1.16 -13.31 0.73
C MET A 37 2.57 -13.49 0.19
N GLN A 38 3.60 -13.39 1.04
CA GLN A 38 5.01 -13.49 0.64
C GLN A 38 5.39 -12.56 -0.53
N LEU A 39 4.96 -11.29 -0.47
CA LEU A 39 5.30 -10.28 -1.47
C LEU A 39 6.82 -10.08 -1.52
N ASN A 40 7.43 -10.39 -2.65
CA ASN A 40 8.85 -10.24 -2.91
C ASN A 40 9.15 -9.07 -3.84
N ASN A 41 8.49 -9.03 -5.00
CA ASN A 41 8.70 -7.99 -6.02
C ASN A 41 7.37 -7.65 -6.71
N PRO A 42 6.42 -7.04 -5.99
CA PRO A 42 5.16 -6.68 -6.59
C PRO A 42 5.34 -5.59 -7.65
N GLU A 43 4.54 -5.70 -8.69
CA GLU A 43 4.26 -4.60 -9.59
C GLU A 43 2.93 -3.95 -9.15
N ILE A 44 2.88 -2.63 -9.11
CA ILE A 44 1.69 -1.88 -8.69
C ILE A 44 1.22 -1.04 -9.84
N ILE A 45 0.01 -1.32 -10.32
CA ILE A 45 -0.66 -0.50 -11.32
C ILE A 45 -1.44 0.59 -10.59
N VAL A 46 -0.98 1.82 -10.73
CA VAL A 46 -1.60 3.04 -10.20
C VAL A 46 -2.63 3.53 -11.21
N ASN A 47 -3.91 3.42 -10.85
CA ASN A 47 -5.03 3.89 -11.65
C ASN A 47 -5.50 5.24 -11.13
N TYR A 48 -5.27 6.27 -11.91
CA TYR A 48 -5.63 7.64 -11.56
C TYR A 48 -7.10 7.96 -11.92
N PRO A 49 -7.72 8.95 -11.25
CA PRO A 49 -9.10 9.38 -11.55
C PRO A 49 -9.30 9.84 -12.99
N SER A 50 -8.26 10.37 -13.65
CA SER A 50 -8.31 10.75 -15.06
C SER A 50 -8.45 9.58 -16.03
N GLY A 51 -8.33 8.33 -15.55
CA GLY A 51 -8.23 7.13 -16.38
C GLY A 51 -6.81 6.80 -16.82
N LYS A 52 -5.82 7.65 -16.51
CA LYS A 52 -4.41 7.32 -16.74
C LYS A 52 -3.97 6.18 -15.83
N GLN A 53 -3.08 5.35 -16.35
CA GLN A 53 -2.46 4.27 -15.60
C GLN A 53 -0.94 4.43 -15.61
N GLU A 54 -0.32 4.05 -14.50
CA GLU A 54 1.13 4.00 -14.38
C GLU A 54 1.55 2.73 -13.66
N THR A 55 2.63 2.13 -14.13
CA THR A 55 3.26 1.02 -13.44
C THR A 55 4.32 1.53 -12.48
N TRP A 56 4.20 1.15 -11.22
CA TRP A 56 5.15 1.40 -10.16
C TRP A 56 5.72 0.06 -9.67
N LYS A 57 7.06 -0.07 -9.67
CA LYS A 57 7.78 -1.26 -9.18
C LYS A 57 8.54 -0.90 -7.90
N PRO A 58 7.88 -0.92 -6.73
CA PRO A 58 8.52 -0.54 -5.48
C PRO A 58 9.56 -1.55 -5.05
N ASN A 59 10.60 -1.06 -4.39
CA ASN A 59 11.37 -1.91 -3.50
C ASN A 59 10.52 -2.16 -2.24
N ILE A 60 10.37 -3.42 -1.85
CA ILE A 60 9.58 -3.82 -0.68
C ILE A 60 10.48 -4.40 0.39
N THR A 61 10.22 -4.03 1.65
CA THR A 61 10.88 -4.62 2.81
C THR A 61 9.83 -5.22 3.74
N SER A 62 9.96 -6.50 4.06
CA SER A 62 9.12 -7.14 5.06
C SER A 62 9.53 -6.65 6.45
N LEU A 63 8.59 -6.03 7.15
CA LEU A 63 8.82 -5.56 8.51
C LEU A 63 8.60 -6.72 9.50
N PRO A 64 9.45 -6.85 10.54
CA PRO A 64 9.34 -7.93 11.51
C PRO A 64 8.03 -7.86 12.32
N ALA A 65 7.77 -8.91 13.10
CA ALA A 65 6.65 -8.92 14.03
C ALA A 65 6.76 -7.73 15.00
N ASN A 66 5.74 -6.88 15.03
CA ASN A 66 5.64 -5.75 15.93
C ASN A 66 4.33 -5.83 16.71
N LYS A 67 4.20 -5.04 17.78
CA LYS A 67 2.97 -4.97 18.60
C LYS A 67 1.72 -4.67 17.76
N LEU A 68 1.87 -3.99 16.62
CA LEU A 68 0.77 -3.71 15.69
C LEU A 68 0.26 -5.00 15.04
N LYS A 69 1.16 -5.88 14.59
CA LYS A 69 0.80 -7.18 14.01
C LYS A 69 0.01 -8.04 14.98
N GLU A 70 0.50 -8.15 16.21
CA GLU A 70 -0.14 -8.93 17.26
C GLU A 70 -1.51 -8.37 17.64
N LYS A 71 -1.61 -7.05 17.85
CA LYS A 71 -2.86 -6.40 18.27
C LYS A 71 -3.97 -6.49 17.22
N HIS A 72 -3.61 -6.44 15.94
CA HIS A 72 -4.57 -6.37 14.84
C HIS A 72 -4.67 -7.67 14.04
N GLY A 73 -3.94 -8.73 14.41
CA GLY A 73 -3.94 -10.01 13.70
C GLY A 73 -3.31 -9.93 12.29
N ILE A 74 -2.47 -8.94 12.03
CA ILE A 74 -1.78 -8.76 10.74
C ILE A 74 -0.67 -9.82 10.67
N LYS A 75 -0.68 -10.67 9.65
CA LYS A 75 0.35 -11.70 9.45
C LYS A 75 1.62 -11.10 8.86
N GLU A 76 1.46 -10.24 7.87
CA GLU A 76 2.58 -9.65 7.14
C GLU A 76 2.44 -8.13 7.03
N LEU A 77 3.57 -7.45 7.21
CA LEU A 77 3.64 -6.00 7.11
C LEU A 77 4.81 -5.68 6.20
N TYR A 78 4.56 -4.78 5.26
CA TYR A 78 5.51 -4.42 4.23
C TYR A 78 5.68 -2.91 4.20
N GLN A 79 6.92 -2.45 4.08
CA GLN A 79 7.25 -1.06 3.76
C GLN A 79 7.64 -1.00 2.29
N LEU A 80 7.04 -0.05 1.57
CA LEU A 80 7.32 0.21 0.16
C LEU A 80 8.22 1.43 0.04
N SER A 81 9.12 1.42 -0.95
CA SER A 81 9.90 2.60 -1.32
C SER A 81 9.01 3.81 -1.59
N SER A 82 9.50 5.01 -1.32
CA SER A 82 8.74 6.24 -1.54
C SER A 82 8.17 6.34 -2.96
N TYR A 83 6.96 6.87 -3.05
CA TYR A 83 6.29 7.15 -4.32
C TYR A 83 5.67 8.54 -4.30
N SER A 84 5.62 9.19 -5.47
CA SER A 84 4.99 10.49 -5.63
C SER A 84 3.81 10.36 -6.59
N PHE A 85 2.60 10.57 -6.06
CA PHE A 85 1.37 10.49 -6.84
C PHE A 85 1.22 11.69 -7.76
N LYS A 86 0.95 11.45 -9.04
CA LYS A 86 0.83 12.51 -10.06
C LYS A 86 -0.55 13.17 -10.10
N GLU A 87 -1.56 12.54 -9.51
CA GLU A 87 -2.92 13.07 -9.40
C GLU A 87 -3.44 12.97 -7.96
N SER A 88 -4.39 13.83 -7.62
CA SER A 88 -5.16 13.74 -6.38
C SER A 88 -6.54 13.14 -6.65
N GLY A 89 -7.20 12.66 -5.60
CA GLY A 89 -8.49 11.99 -5.67
C GLY A 89 -8.43 10.54 -5.21
N ASN A 90 -9.43 9.75 -5.62
CA ASN A 90 -9.50 8.33 -5.31
C ASN A 90 -8.67 7.54 -6.33
N ILE A 91 -7.49 7.11 -5.93
CA ILE A 91 -6.54 6.35 -6.74
C ILE A 91 -6.71 4.88 -6.40
N ALA A 92 -6.83 4.02 -7.42
CA ALA A 92 -6.84 2.58 -7.20
C ALA A 92 -5.47 1.98 -7.49
N LEU A 93 -4.88 1.33 -6.49
CA LEU A 93 -3.66 0.54 -6.65
C LEU A 93 -4.05 -0.92 -6.86
N THR A 94 -3.60 -1.49 -7.96
CA THR A 94 -3.68 -2.94 -8.20
C THR A 94 -2.30 -3.52 -8.00
N ILE A 95 -2.14 -4.34 -6.95
CA ILE A 95 -0.91 -5.05 -6.66
C ILE A 95 -0.95 -6.35 -7.46
N THR A 96 0.04 -6.54 -8.32
CA THR A 96 0.27 -7.73 -9.13
C THR A 96 1.55 -8.42 -8.65
N GLU A 97 1.46 -9.71 -8.35
CA GLU A 97 2.65 -10.55 -8.14
C GLU A 97 2.53 -11.85 -8.93
N ASN A 98 3.58 -12.17 -9.70
CA ASN A 98 3.69 -13.38 -10.52
C ASN A 98 2.44 -13.68 -11.38
N ASN A 99 1.80 -12.63 -11.93
CA ASN A 99 0.56 -12.72 -12.74
C ASN A 99 -0.64 -13.37 -12.05
N THR A 100 -0.59 -13.63 -10.73
CA THR A 100 -1.60 -14.45 -10.01
C THR A 100 -2.30 -13.68 -8.91
N THR A 101 -1.57 -12.87 -8.13
CA THR A 101 -2.17 -12.08 -7.05
C THR A 101 -2.62 -10.74 -7.60
N ASN A 102 -3.93 -10.51 -7.72
CA ASN A 102 -4.51 -9.21 -8.11
C ASN A 102 -5.29 -8.63 -6.93
N LYS A 103 -4.59 -8.04 -5.94
CA LYS A 103 -5.27 -7.33 -4.85
C LYS A 103 -5.44 -5.87 -5.25
N LYS A 104 -6.61 -5.30 -4.96
CA LYS A 104 -6.92 -3.91 -5.29
C LYS A 104 -7.20 -3.13 -4.00
N ILE A 105 -6.54 -2.00 -3.84
CA ILE A 105 -6.80 -1.06 -2.75
C ILE A 105 -7.13 0.31 -3.34
N SER A 106 -8.11 0.99 -2.75
CA SER A 106 -8.45 2.37 -3.08
C SER A 106 -7.88 3.29 -2.02
N ILE A 107 -7.11 4.28 -2.46
CA ILE A 107 -6.44 5.25 -1.60
C ILE A 107 -6.92 6.65 -1.93
N GLN A 108 -7.10 7.49 -0.92
CA GLN A 108 -7.43 8.90 -1.11
C GLN A 108 -6.15 9.74 -1.04
N VAL A 109 -5.79 10.38 -2.16
CA VAL A 109 -4.71 11.36 -2.24
C VAL A 109 -5.31 12.76 -2.27
N LYS A 110 -4.75 13.69 -1.50
CA LYS A 110 -5.20 15.10 -1.46
C LYS A 110 -4.44 15.98 -2.45
#